data_AF-A0AAX1KLL2-F1
#
_entry.id   AF-A0AAX1KLL2-F1
#
_cell.length_a   1.000
_cell.length_b   1.000
_cell.length_c   1.000
_cell.angle_alpha   90.00
_cell.angle_beta   90.00
_cell.angle_gamma   90.00
#
_symmetry.space_group_name_H-M   'P 1'
#
loop_
_entity.id
_entity.type
_entity.pdbx_description
1 polymer ?
#
loop_
_entity_poly.entity_id
_entity_poly.type
_entity_poly.pdbx_seq_one_letter_code
_entity_poly.pdbx_strand_id
1 'polypeptide(L)'
;MITFPVTMEAFIADQEQLMGRKLQESEREAVVIFVEIFNSIYEDGLRQDCAILVKDLDDLDEFKSRHKDDSFIHQFVEACRFWMAEAWKQGAAKAKRNGVRV
;
A
#
# COMPACT_ATOMS: atom_id res chain seq x y z
N MET A 1 -1.84 12.55 5.69
CA MET A 1 -1.43 11.13 5.68
C MET A 1 -2.70 10.32 5.59
N ILE A 2 -2.83 9.55 4.51
CA ILE A 2 -4.03 8.77 4.25
C ILE A 2 -4.19 7.64 5.29
N THR A 3 -5.44 7.29 5.59
CA THR A 3 -5.77 6.26 6.58
C THR A 3 -6.46 5.07 5.92
N PHE A 4 -6.02 3.86 6.24
CA PHE A 4 -6.60 2.62 5.76
C PHE A 4 -7.69 2.10 6.74
N PRO A 5 -8.76 1.45 6.24
CA PRO A 5 -9.03 1.22 4.82
C PRO A 5 -9.44 2.52 4.12
N VAL A 6 -9.15 2.62 2.82
CA VAL A 6 -9.38 3.84 2.02
C VAL A 6 -10.16 3.54 0.75
N THR A 7 -10.93 4.53 0.27
CA THR A 7 -11.59 4.44 -1.03
C THR A 7 -10.63 4.81 -2.15
N MET A 8 -10.96 4.38 -3.38
CA MET A 8 -10.15 4.71 -4.56
C MET A 8 -10.08 6.22 -4.79
N GLU A 9 -11.18 6.95 -4.59
CA GLU A 9 -11.26 8.38 -4.83
C GLU A 9 -10.40 9.17 -3.85
N ALA A 10 -10.42 8.76 -2.58
CA ALA A 10 -9.60 9.37 -1.54
C ALA A 10 -8.10 9.08 -1.77
N PHE A 11 -7.75 7.87 -2.20
CA PHE A 11 -6.38 7.53 -2.54
C PHE A 11 -5.90 8.29 -3.77
N ILE A 12 -6.69 8.35 -4.84
CA ILE A 12 -6.37 9.17 -6.03
C ILE A 12 -6.16 10.63 -5.64
N ALA A 13 -7.06 11.22 -4.85
CA ALA A 13 -6.93 12.61 -4.43
C ALA A 13 -5.63 12.87 -3.63
N ASP A 14 -5.25 11.95 -2.73
CA ASP A 14 -4.00 12.02 -1.97
C ASP A 14 -2.78 11.91 -2.90
N GLN A 15 -2.77 10.95 -3.84
CA GLN A 15 -1.66 10.80 -4.80
C GLN A 15 -1.54 12.02 -5.72
N GLU A 16 -2.64 12.55 -6.23
CA GLU A 16 -2.62 13.76 -7.07
C GLU A 16 -2.07 14.98 -6.31
N GLN A 17 -2.42 15.09 -5.02
CA GLN A 17 -1.87 16.12 -4.15
C GLN A 17 -0.36 15.93 -3.94
N LEU A 18 0.09 14.71 -3.68
CA LEU A 18 1.52 14.38 -3.49
C LEU A 18 2.34 14.64 -4.75
N MET A 19 1.78 14.35 -5.92
CA MET A 19 2.46 14.51 -7.21
C MET A 19 2.35 15.93 -7.79
N GLY A 20 1.46 16.76 -7.26
CA GLY A 20 1.18 18.10 -7.80
C GLY A 20 0.57 18.08 -9.21
N ARG A 21 0.00 16.95 -9.63
CA ARG A 21 -0.64 16.77 -10.93
C ARG A 21 -1.77 15.75 -10.87
N LYS A 22 -2.68 15.82 -11.84
CA LYS A 22 -3.69 14.78 -12.05
C LYS A 22 -3.05 13.46 -12.48
N LEU A 23 -3.63 12.35 -12.02
CA LEU A 23 -3.28 11.02 -12.52
C LEU A 23 -3.90 10.81 -13.90
N GLN A 24 -3.12 10.23 -14.80
CA GLN A 24 -3.56 9.74 -16.11
C GLN A 24 -4.52 8.56 -15.93
N GLU A 25 -5.31 8.26 -16.96
CA GLU A 25 -6.31 7.18 -16.91
C GLU A 25 -5.68 5.82 -16.56
N SER A 26 -4.56 5.47 -17.20
CA SER A 26 -3.81 4.25 -16.89
C SER A 26 -3.26 4.21 -15.47
N GLU A 27 -2.86 5.36 -14.90
CA GLU A 27 -2.42 5.45 -13.50
C GLU A 27 -3.60 5.26 -12.54
N ARG A 28 -4.79 5.75 -12.90
CA ARG A 28 -6.02 5.55 -12.10
C ARG A 28 -6.46 4.09 -12.10
N GLU A 29 -6.39 3.42 -13.25
CA GLU A 29 -6.70 1.99 -13.36
C GLU A 29 -5.77 1.15 -12.48
N ALA A 30 -4.47 1.45 -12.48
CA ALA A 30 -3.52 0.79 -11.60
C ALA A 30 -3.85 1.05 -10.11
N VAL A 31 -4.23 2.27 -9.75
CA VAL A 31 -4.60 2.64 -8.38
C VAL A 31 -5.75 1.79 -7.83
N VAL A 32 -6.75 1.44 -8.64
CA VAL A 32 -7.87 0.60 -8.19
C VAL A 32 -7.36 -0.73 -7.63
N ILE A 33 -6.46 -1.39 -8.36
CA ILE A 33 -5.87 -2.67 -7.96
C ILE A 33 -5.06 -2.49 -6.66
N PHE A 34 -4.25 -1.43 -6.56
CA PHE A 34 -3.43 -1.20 -5.38
C PHE A 34 -4.24 -0.86 -4.14
N VAL A 35 -5.34 -0.12 -4.27
CA VAL A 35 -6.21 0.21 -3.14
C VAL A 35 -6.82 -1.04 -2.53
N GLU A 36 -7.25 -2.00 -3.35
CA GLU A 36 -7.74 -3.29 -2.87
C GLU A 36 -6.65 -4.04 -2.10
N ILE A 37 -5.44 -4.13 -2.66
CA ILE A 37 -4.28 -4.78 -2.01
C ILE A 37 -3.96 -4.11 -0.66
N PHE A 38 -3.87 -2.77 -0.62
CA PHE A 38 -3.53 -2.06 0.61
C PHE A 38 -4.60 -2.23 1.69
N ASN A 39 -5.88 -2.22 1.30
CA ASN A 39 -6.97 -2.47 2.24
C ASN A 39 -6.92 -3.90 2.80
N SER A 40 -6.61 -4.91 1.97
CA SER A 40 -6.40 -6.28 2.44
C SER A 40 -5.21 -6.38 3.42
N ILE A 41 -4.08 -5.74 3.12
CA ILE A 41 -2.91 -5.73 4.00
C ILE A 41 -3.20 -5.04 5.34
N TYR A 42 -4.03 -3.99 5.33
CA TYR A 42 -4.53 -3.39 6.57
C TYR A 42 -5.35 -4.39 7.40
N GLU A 43 -6.18 -5.23 6.78
CA GLU A 43 -6.90 -6.30 7.48
C GLU A 43 -5.95 -7.34 8.08
N ASP A 44 -4.89 -7.71 7.37
CA ASP A 44 -3.87 -8.62 7.90
C ASP A 44 -3.15 -8.00 9.11
N GLY A 45 -2.90 -6.69 9.06
CA GLY A 45 -2.47 -5.92 10.22
C GLY A 45 -3.44 -6.02 11.40
N LEU A 46 -4.75 -5.95 11.16
CA LEU A 46 -5.76 -6.16 12.22
C LEU A 46 -5.68 -7.56 12.83
N ARG A 47 -5.38 -8.57 12.01
CA ARG A 47 -5.20 -9.97 12.44
C ARG A 47 -3.84 -10.26 13.08
N GLN A 48 -2.93 -9.28 13.09
CA GLN A 48 -1.51 -9.46 13.46
C GLN A 48 -0.79 -10.53 12.63
N ASP A 49 -1.27 -10.78 11.40
CA ASP A 49 -0.64 -11.71 10.46
C ASP A 49 0.34 -10.93 9.58
N CYS A 50 1.63 -11.25 9.69
CA CYS A 50 2.68 -10.65 8.86
C CYS A 50 3.14 -11.56 7.72
N ALA A 51 2.70 -12.82 7.66
CA ALA A 51 3.20 -13.78 6.68
C ALA A 51 2.82 -13.37 5.25
N ILE A 52 1.60 -12.87 5.07
CA ILE A 52 1.11 -12.39 3.77
C ILE A 52 1.89 -11.13 3.35
N LEU A 53 2.05 -10.16 4.25
CA LEU A 53 2.84 -8.96 3.97
C LEU A 53 4.28 -9.30 3.55
N VAL A 54 4.95 -10.21 4.26
CA VAL A 54 6.34 -10.61 3.93
C VAL A 54 6.38 -11.22 2.52
N LYS A 55 5.45 -12.12 2.20
CA LYS A 55 5.37 -12.73 0.88
C LYS A 55 5.14 -11.68 -0.23
N ASP A 56 4.19 -10.77 -0.04
CA ASP A 56 3.89 -9.76 -1.06
C ASP A 56 5.06 -8.77 -1.24
N LEU A 57 5.83 -8.49 -0.17
CA LEU A 57 7.06 -7.72 -0.26
C LEU A 57 8.16 -8.48 -1.03
N ASP A 58 8.32 -9.78 -0.80
CA ASP A 58 9.27 -10.62 -1.55
C ASP A 58 8.92 -10.66 -3.04
N ASP A 59 7.64 -10.79 -3.38
CA ASP A 59 7.15 -10.75 -4.77
C ASP A 59 7.50 -9.41 -5.45
N LEU A 60 7.41 -8.29 -4.72
CA LEU A 60 7.84 -6.97 -5.20
C LEU A 60 9.36 -6.87 -5.40
N ASP A 61 10.17 -7.45 -4.51
CA ASP A 61 11.63 -7.48 -4.67
C ASP A 61 12.04 -8.33 -5.86
N GLU A 62 11.38 -9.48 -6.06
CA GLU A 62 11.60 -10.32 -7.23
C GLU A 62 11.24 -9.56 -8.51
N PHE A 63 10.08 -8.90 -8.55
CA PHE A 63 9.67 -8.08 -9.69
C PHE A 63 10.71 -6.99 -9.99
N LYS A 64 11.11 -6.22 -8.99
CA LYS A 64 12.17 -5.20 -9.12
C LYS A 64 13.47 -5.79 -9.67
N SER A 65 13.89 -6.97 -9.20
CA SER A 65 15.11 -7.64 -9.64
C SER A 65 15.11 -8.03 -11.13
N ARG A 66 13.93 -8.22 -11.73
CA ARG A 66 13.76 -8.51 -13.16
C ARG A 66 13.83 -7.25 -14.03
N HIS A 67 13.68 -6.07 -13.42
CA HIS A 67 13.62 -4.76 -14.08
C HIS A 67 14.78 -3.83 -13.66
N LYS A 68 16.00 -4.38 -13.54
CA LYS A 68 17.17 -3.72 -12.89
C LYS A 68 17.53 -2.33 -13.41
N ASP A 69 17.32 -2.08 -14.70
CA ASP A 69 17.71 -0.83 -15.37
C ASP A 69 16.53 0.14 -15.55
N ASP A 70 15.33 -0.22 -15.07
CA ASP A 70 14.14 0.62 -15.17
C ASP A 70 13.93 1.42 -13.87
N SER A 71 14.40 2.66 -13.90
CA SER A 71 14.27 3.59 -12.77
C SER A 71 12.82 3.89 -12.39
N PHE A 72 11.89 3.84 -13.36
CA PHE A 72 10.48 4.09 -13.10
C PHE A 72 9.88 2.90 -12.32
N ILE A 73 10.15 1.68 -12.76
CA ILE A 73 9.72 0.47 -12.05
C ILE A 73 10.31 0.42 -10.63
N HIS A 74 11.57 0.80 -10.45
CA HIS A 74 12.17 0.87 -9.13
C HIS A 74 11.45 1.87 -8.21
N GLN A 75 11.17 3.09 -8.69
CA GLN A 75 10.43 4.10 -7.92
C GLN A 75 9.03 3.63 -7.57
N PHE A 76 8.36 2.99 -8.51
CA PHE A 76 7.03 2.43 -8.32
C PHE A 76 7.01 1.33 -7.25
N VAL A 77 7.96 0.38 -7.30
CA VAL A 77 8.07 -0.67 -6.29
C VAL A 77 8.32 -0.10 -4.90
N GLU A 78 9.20 0.90 -4.76
CA GLU A 78 9.44 1.55 -3.46
C GLU A 78 8.18 2.24 -2.92
N ALA A 79 7.39 2.88 -3.80
CA ALA A 79 6.12 3.48 -3.42
C ALA A 79 5.10 2.43 -2.94
N CYS A 80 4.98 1.30 -3.66
CA CYS A 80 4.13 0.19 -3.24
C CYS A 80 4.56 -0.36 -1.87
N ARG A 81 5.86 -0.59 -1.66
CA ARG A 81 6.42 -1.05 -0.38
C ARG A 81 6.06 -0.13 0.78
N PHE A 82 6.19 1.18 0.57
CA PHE A 82 5.83 2.17 1.57
C PHE A 82 4.35 2.05 1.98
N TRP A 83 3.44 2.03 1.00
CA TRP A 83 2.01 1.98 1.29
C TRP A 83 1.56 0.65 1.92
N MET A 84 2.13 -0.48 1.50
CA MET A 84 1.87 -1.79 2.11
C MET A 84 2.30 -1.82 3.58
N ALA A 85 3.51 -1.35 3.88
CA ALA A 85 4.01 -1.31 5.25
C ALA A 85 3.17 -0.38 6.13
N GLU A 86 2.77 0.78 5.62
CA GLU A 86 1.95 1.74 6.35
C GLU A 86 0.53 1.19 6.59
N ALA A 87 -0.10 0.56 5.60
CA ALA A 87 -1.42 -0.06 5.74
C ALA A 87 -1.42 -1.14 6.84
N TRP A 88 -0.45 -2.06 6.82
CA TRP A 88 -0.31 -3.10 7.84
C TRP A 88 -0.09 -2.49 9.23
N LYS A 89 0.81 -1.50 9.33
CA LYS A 89 1.11 -0.82 10.59
C LYS A 89 -0.12 -0.13 11.18
N GLN A 90 -0.95 0.51 10.35
CA GLN A 90 -2.20 1.12 10.79
C GLN A 90 -3.20 0.08 11.31
N GLY A 91 -3.35 -1.04 10.60
CA GLY A 91 -4.17 -2.17 11.05
C GLY A 91 -3.68 -2.72 12.39
N ALA A 92 -2.37 -2.98 12.51
CA ALA A 92 -1.75 -3.52 13.70
C ALA A 92 -1.86 -2.58 14.92
N ALA A 93 -1.69 -1.27 14.70
CA ALA A 93 -1.89 -0.28 15.74
C ALA A 93 -3.34 -0.25 16.23
N LYS A 94 -4.32 -0.39 15.32
CA LYS A 94 -5.74 -0.43 15.68
C LYS A 94 -6.10 -1.68 16.48
N ALA A 95 -5.60 -2.86 16.09
CA ALA A 95 -5.78 -4.10 16.84
C ALA A 95 -5.28 -3.97 18.29
N LYS A 96 -4.07 -3.42 18.46
CA LYS A 96 -3.48 -3.16 19.79
C LYS A 96 -4.32 -2.20 20.62
N ARG A 97 -4.83 -1.11 20.04
CA ARG A 97 -5.73 -0.17 20.74
C ARG A 97 -7.04 -0.84 21.17
N ASN A 98 -7.59 -1.72 20.35
CA ASN A 98 -8.85 -2.41 20.64
C ASN A 98 -8.68 -3.54 21.67
N GLY A 99 -7.50 -4.17 21.74
CA GLY A 99 -7.15 -5.18 22.75
C GLY A 99 -6.85 -4.61 24.14
N VAL A 100 -6.64 -3.29 24.25
CA VAL A 100 -6.52 -2.57 25.53
C VAL A 100 -7.91 -2.07 25.93
N ARG A 101 -8.81 -2.98 26.30
CA ARG A 101 -9.97 -2.64 27.14
C ARG A 101 -9.64 -3.07 28.57
N VAL A 102 -9.45 -2.08 29.43
CA VAL A 102 -9.29 -2.20 30.88
C VAL A 102 -10.60 -2.67 31.50
#